data_AF-A0A661MN35-F1
#
_entry.id   AF-A0A661MN35-F1
#
_cell.length_a   1.000
_cell.length_b   1.000
_cell.length_c   1.000
_cell.angle_alpha   90.00
_cell.angle_beta   90.00
_cell.angle_gamma   90.00
#
_symmetry.space_group_name_H-M   'P 1'
#
loop_
_entity.id
_entity.type
_entity.pdbx_description
1 polymer ?
#
loop_
_entity_poly.entity_id
_entity_poly.type
_entity_poly.pdbx_seq_one_letter_code
_entity_poly.pdbx_strand_id
1 'polypeptide(L)'
;MESLFEFAKDNLFPHGPFFAWLFLAMLFGQVMKKTLWTKHNAAHKKPHWIWWWAYKSMALHPVLVGVIIGLLWQNPEGADPAWSLAASCGYFAVAGGLSTWAYEVLKSIAKKRANLDLTLPGLDSKPPKPPEG
;
A
#
# COMPACT_ATOMS: atom_id res chain seq x y z
N MET A 1 -27.80 6.89 -18.80
CA MET A 1 -26.35 6.71 -18.99
C MET A 1 -25.60 8.04 -18.95
N GLU A 2 -26.16 9.12 -19.50
CA GLU A 2 -25.58 10.47 -19.38
C GLU A 2 -25.37 10.91 -17.92
N SER A 3 -26.31 10.62 -17.00
CA SER A 3 -26.14 10.95 -15.57
C SER A 3 -24.99 10.25 -14.87
N LEU A 4 -24.63 9.02 -15.29
CA LEU A 4 -23.51 8.26 -14.73
C LEU A 4 -22.18 8.79 -15.26
N PHE A 5 -22.16 9.20 -16.54
CA PHE A 5 -20.99 9.78 -17.17
C PHE A 5 -20.69 11.18 -16.63
N GLU A 6 -21.71 12.04 -16.47
CA GLU A 6 -21.55 13.35 -15.83
C GLU A 6 -21.13 13.21 -14.36
N PHE A 7 -21.75 12.31 -13.60
CA PHE A 7 -21.32 12.02 -12.24
C PHE A 7 -19.85 11.58 -12.17
N ALA A 8 -19.41 10.68 -13.06
CA ALA A 8 -18.03 10.25 -13.12
C ALA A 8 -17.07 11.37 -13.58
N LYS A 9 -17.50 12.24 -14.50
CA LYS A 9 -16.72 13.38 -14.94
C LYS A 9 -16.55 14.43 -13.83
N ASP A 10 -17.58 14.66 -13.03
CA ASP A 10 -17.56 15.71 -12.00
C ASP A 10 -16.94 15.22 -10.69
N ASN A 11 -17.00 13.92 -10.39
CA ASN A 11 -16.54 13.37 -9.11
C ASN A 11 -15.33 12.42 -9.23
N LEU A 12 -15.14 11.70 -10.34
CA LEU A 12 -14.06 10.71 -10.48
C LEU A 12 -12.86 11.26 -11.25
N PHE A 13 -13.11 11.98 -12.34
CA PHE A 13 -12.05 12.55 -13.19
C PHE A 13 -11.13 13.55 -12.50
N PRO A 14 -11.61 14.44 -11.61
CA PRO A 14 -10.73 15.33 -10.84
C PRO A 14 -9.73 14.55 -9.98
N HIS A 15 -10.10 13.34 -9.56
CA HIS A 15 -9.25 12.43 -8.79
C HIS A 15 -8.49 11.42 -9.67
N GLY A 16 -8.59 11.51 -11.00
CA GLY A 16 -7.85 10.67 -11.94
C GLY A 16 -6.33 10.59 -11.65
N PRO A 17 -5.65 11.73 -11.40
CA PRO A 17 -4.23 11.72 -11.02
C PRO A 17 -3.96 10.91 -9.75
N PHE A 18 -4.87 10.91 -8.78
CA PHE A 18 -4.75 10.14 -7.55
C PHE A 18 -4.84 8.63 -7.82
N PHE A 19 -5.78 8.19 -8.67
CA PHE A 19 -5.87 6.78 -9.08
C PHE A 19 -4.66 6.32 -9.89
N ALA A 20 -4.17 7.16 -10.81
CA ALA A 20 -2.96 6.88 -11.57
C ALA A 20 -1.73 6.76 -10.64
N TRP A 21 -1.60 7.68 -9.69
CA TRP A 21 -0.56 7.62 -8.68
C TRP A 21 -0.65 6.37 -7.80
N LEU A 22 -1.85 6.01 -7.33
CA LEU A 22 -2.08 4.78 -6.57
C LEU A 22 -1.66 3.54 -7.36
N PHE A 23 -1.99 3.48 -8.65
CA PHE A 23 -1.58 2.38 -9.52
C PHE A 23 -0.05 2.30 -9.66
N LEU A 24 0.62 3.43 -9.89
CA LEU A 24 2.09 3.49 -9.96
C LEU A 24 2.74 3.10 -8.63
N ALA A 25 2.23 3.60 -7.50
CA ALA A 25 2.72 3.27 -6.17
C ALA A 25 2.53 1.78 -5.87
N MET A 26 1.43 1.18 -6.30
CA MET A 26 1.18 -0.25 -6.21
C MET A 26 2.20 -1.04 -7.03
N LEU A 27 2.46 -0.68 -8.29
CA LEU A 27 3.48 -1.33 -9.12
C LEU A 27 4.88 -1.20 -8.50
N PHE A 28 5.24 0.00 -8.06
CA PHE A 28 6.53 0.27 -7.43
C PHE A 28 6.68 -0.52 -6.12
N GLY A 29 5.66 -0.54 -5.27
CA GLY A 29 5.64 -1.34 -4.04
C GLY A 29 5.86 -2.83 -4.30
N GLN A 30 5.29 -3.37 -5.38
CA GLN A 30 5.53 -4.77 -5.80
C GLN A 30 6.96 -5.00 -6.27
N VAL A 31 7.54 -4.08 -7.05
CA VAL A 31 8.94 -4.16 -7.47
C VAL A 31 9.85 -4.13 -6.25
N MET A 32 9.67 -3.15 -5.35
CA MET A 32 10.44 -3.01 -4.12
C MET A 32 10.35 -4.26 -3.25
N LYS A 33 9.17 -4.87 -3.11
CA LYS A 33 8.97 -6.13 -2.38
C LYS A 33 9.74 -7.30 -2.98
N LYS A 34 9.91 -7.34 -4.31
CA LYS A 34 10.63 -8.41 -5.01
C LYS A 34 12.14 -8.22 -5.08
N THR A 35 12.62 -6.99 -5.16
CA THR A 35 14.04 -6.70 -5.40
C THR A 35 14.78 -6.28 -4.14
N LEU A 36 14.17 -5.41 -3.34
CA LEU A 36 14.79 -4.77 -2.19
C LEU A 36 14.37 -5.44 -0.88
N TRP A 37 13.07 -5.56 -0.62
CA TRP A 37 12.53 -6.04 0.65
C TRP A 37 12.27 -7.55 0.64
N THR A 38 13.30 -8.32 0.33
CA THR A 38 13.24 -9.79 0.30
C THR A 38 13.74 -10.40 1.61
N LYS A 39 13.27 -11.61 1.94
CA LYS A 39 13.76 -12.41 3.07
C LYS A 39 15.28 -12.67 2.97
N HIS A 40 15.78 -12.85 1.75
CA HIS A 40 17.21 -12.98 1.48
C HIS A 40 17.99 -11.73 1.92
N ASN A 41 17.54 -10.54 1.51
CA ASN A 41 18.19 -9.28 1.89
C ASN A 41 18.09 -9.03 3.40
N ALA A 42 16.95 -9.36 4.03
CA ALA A 42 16.81 -9.30 5.48
C ALA A 42 17.82 -10.19 6.23
N ALA A 43 18.11 -11.38 5.70
CA ALA A 43 19.04 -12.32 6.32
C ALA A 43 20.53 -12.02 6.02
N HIS A 44 20.86 -11.47 4.85
CA HIS A 44 22.24 -11.39 4.37
C HIS A 44 22.81 -9.97 4.25
N LYS A 45 21.98 -8.92 4.14
CA LYS A 45 22.48 -7.55 4.02
C LYS A 45 22.65 -6.89 5.38
N LYS A 46 23.79 -6.22 5.56
CA LYS A 46 24.06 -5.38 6.72
C LYS A 46 23.61 -3.93 6.44
N PRO A 47 23.11 -3.21 7.46
CA PRO A 47 22.84 -3.68 8.82
C PRO A 47 21.56 -4.53 8.90
N HIS A 48 21.66 -5.75 9.46
CA HIS A 48 20.58 -6.74 9.45
C HIS A 48 19.27 -6.23 10.08
N TRP A 49 19.36 -5.42 11.13
CA TRP A 49 18.19 -4.91 11.84
C TRP A 49 17.32 -4.00 10.95
N ILE A 50 17.93 -3.18 10.08
CA ILE A 50 17.19 -2.29 9.16
C ILE A 50 16.46 -3.12 8.11
N TRP A 51 17.15 -4.07 7.49
CA TRP A 51 16.56 -4.91 6.45
C TRP A 51 15.46 -5.83 6.99
N TRP A 52 15.63 -6.34 8.21
CA TRP A 52 14.60 -7.12 8.89
C TRP A 52 13.37 -6.27 9.23
N TRP A 53 13.58 -5.06 9.76
CA TRP A 53 12.49 -4.13 10.05
C TRP A 53 11.75 -3.72 8.78
N ALA A 54 12.46 -3.36 7.72
CA ALA A 54 11.86 -2.98 6.45
C ALA A 54 11.02 -4.12 5.83
N TYR A 55 11.50 -5.37 5.91
CA TYR A 55 10.74 -6.54 5.46
C TYR A 55 9.46 -6.74 6.30
N LYS A 56 9.57 -6.67 7.63
CA LYS A 56 8.45 -6.93 8.55
C LYS A 56 7.41 -5.81 8.57
N SER A 57 7.84 -4.56 8.42
CA SER A 57 6.97 -3.39 8.48
C SER A 57 6.31 -3.04 7.15
N MET A 58 6.55 -3.79 6.06
CA MET A 58 5.92 -3.51 4.76
C MET A 58 4.40 -3.49 4.80
N ALA A 59 3.76 -4.30 5.67
CA ALA A 59 2.30 -4.25 5.87
C ALA A 59 1.83 -2.96 6.58
N LEU A 60 2.71 -2.33 7.36
CA LEU A 60 2.44 -1.09 8.09
C LEU A 60 2.80 0.16 7.29
N HIS A 61 3.54 0.04 6.18
CA HIS A 61 3.98 1.18 5.38
C HIS A 61 2.83 2.06 4.90
N PRO A 62 1.70 1.54 4.39
CA PRO A 62 0.57 2.38 3.97
C PRO A 62 0.03 3.25 5.11
N VAL A 63 -0.04 2.68 6.32
CA VAL A 63 -0.48 3.40 7.53
C VAL A 63 0.54 4.45 7.95
N LEU A 64 1.84 4.09 8.00
CA LEU A 64 2.92 5.00 8.38
C LEU A 64 3.11 6.15 7.38
N VAL A 65 3.04 5.86 6.08
CA VAL A 65 3.05 6.88 5.02
C VAL A 65 1.83 7.78 5.16
N GLY A 66 0.65 7.22 5.47
CA GLY A 66 -0.54 8.00 5.80
C GLY A 66 -0.29 8.99 6.94
N VAL A 67 0.28 8.53 8.06
CA VAL A 67 0.63 9.43 9.18
C VAL A 67 1.58 10.55 8.74
N ILE A 68 2.63 10.23 7.97
CA ILE A 68 3.59 11.23 7.48
C ILE A 68 2.90 12.25 6.55
N ILE A 69 2.00 11.80 5.68
CA ILE A 69 1.22 12.69 4.82
C ILE A 69 0.34 13.61 5.67
N GLY A 70 -0.33 13.10 6.71
CA GLY A 70 -1.15 13.92 7.59
C GLY A 70 -0.36 14.95 8.40
N LEU A 71 0.92 14.69 8.68
CA LEU A 71 1.82 15.69 9.27
C LEU A 71 2.16 16.83 8.31
N LEU A 72 2.26 16.53 7.00
CA LEU A 72 2.59 17.52 5.97
C LEU A 72 1.35 18.23 5.41
N TRP A 73 0.18 17.60 5.50
CA TRP A 73 -1.06 18.08 4.90
C TRP A 73 -2.20 18.06 5.91
N GLN A 74 -2.30 19.12 6.71
CA GLN A 74 -3.21 19.15 7.85
C GLN A 74 -4.68 19.43 7.50
N ASN A 75 -4.98 20.01 6.33
CA ASN A 75 -6.35 20.31 5.89
C ASN A 75 -6.58 19.90 4.43
N PRO A 76 -6.65 18.59 4.11
CA PRO A 76 -6.83 18.12 2.74
C PRO A 76 -8.19 18.45 2.15
N GLU A 77 -9.22 18.63 2.99
CA GLU A 77 -10.59 18.86 2.55
C GLU A 77 -11.03 20.33 2.66
N GLY A 78 -10.13 21.24 3.06
CA GLY A 78 -10.44 22.67 3.16
C GLY A 78 -11.48 23.02 4.22
N ALA A 79 -11.59 22.23 5.28
CA ALA A 79 -12.53 22.45 6.38
C ALA A 79 -12.21 23.73 7.17
N ASP A 80 -13.25 24.41 7.67
CA ASP A 80 -13.17 25.57 8.56
C ASP A 80 -14.04 25.35 9.83
N PRO A 81 -13.44 25.26 11.04
CA PRO A 81 -12.01 25.38 11.32
C PRO A 81 -11.19 24.21 10.76
N ALA A 82 -9.93 24.49 10.42
CA ALA A 82 -8.97 23.51 9.94
C ALA A 82 -8.82 22.34 10.93
N TRP A 83 -8.57 21.14 10.41
CA TRP A 83 -8.45 19.95 11.24
C TRP A 83 -7.26 20.02 12.19
N SER A 84 -7.41 19.40 13.36
CA SER A 84 -6.29 19.19 14.27
C SER A 84 -5.25 18.26 13.64
N LEU A 85 -3.97 18.39 14.02
CA LEU A 85 -2.89 17.56 13.49
C LEU A 85 -3.17 16.07 13.69
N ALA A 86 -3.69 15.72 14.87
CA ALA A 86 -4.09 14.37 15.20
C ALA A 86 -5.22 13.85 14.28
N ALA A 87 -6.20 14.70 13.95
CA ALA A 87 -7.28 14.33 13.04
C ALA A 87 -6.77 14.11 11.61
N SER A 88 -5.88 14.96 11.09
CA SER A 88 -5.28 14.75 9.77
C SER A 88 -4.42 13.48 9.71
N CYS A 89 -3.54 13.27 10.70
CA CYS A 89 -2.74 12.05 10.80
C CYS A 89 -3.62 10.80 10.86
N GLY A 90 -4.69 10.85 11.67
CA GLY A 90 -5.66 9.76 11.79
C GLY A 90 -6.38 9.48 10.48
N TYR A 91 -6.85 10.51 9.78
CA TYR A 91 -7.52 10.39 8.49
C TYR A 91 -6.65 9.66 7.47
N PHE A 92 -5.42 10.12 7.26
CA PHE A 92 -4.53 9.51 6.28
C PHE A 92 -4.02 8.14 6.73
N ALA A 93 -3.83 7.91 8.03
CA ALA A 93 -3.47 6.59 8.56
C ALA A 93 -4.58 5.55 8.30
N VAL A 94 -5.83 5.92 8.56
CA VAL A 94 -7.01 5.09 8.28
C VAL A 94 -7.17 4.87 6.78
N ALA A 95 -7.01 5.90 5.96
CA ALA A 95 -7.02 5.77 4.50
C ALA A 95 -5.93 4.79 4.00
N GLY A 96 -4.72 4.87 4.56
CA GLY A 96 -3.63 3.92 4.31
C GLY A 96 -4.00 2.49 4.70
N GLY A 97 -4.62 2.29 5.87
CA GLY A 97 -5.12 0.98 6.30
C GLY A 97 -6.21 0.42 5.37
N LEU A 98 -7.21 1.25 5.04
CA LEU A 98 -8.30 0.89 4.14
C LEU A 98 -7.80 0.56 2.72
N SER A 99 -6.78 1.26 2.23
CA SER A 99 -6.18 0.96 0.93
C SER A 99 -5.55 -0.45 0.89
N THR A 100 -4.94 -0.88 2.01
CA THR A 100 -4.36 -2.22 2.15
C THR A 100 -5.47 -3.28 2.15
N TRP A 101 -6.56 -3.02 2.89
CA TRP A 101 -7.72 -3.89 2.90
C TRP A 101 -8.37 -4.00 1.50
N ALA A 102 -8.59 -2.87 0.83
CA ALA A 102 -9.17 -2.82 -0.51
C ALA A 102 -8.30 -3.61 -1.51
N TYR A 103 -6.98 -3.51 -1.41
CA TYR A 103 -6.06 -4.30 -2.22
C TYR A 103 -6.23 -5.81 -2.00
N GLU A 104 -6.31 -6.28 -0.76
CA GLU A 104 -6.51 -7.70 -0.46
C GLU A 104 -7.89 -8.22 -0.91
N VAL A 105 -8.92 -7.37 -0.84
CA VAL A 105 -10.26 -7.68 -1.37
C VAL A 105 -10.21 -7.79 -2.90
N LEU A 106 -9.62 -6.82 -3.60
CA LEU A 106 -9.46 -6.83 -5.05
C LEU A 106 -8.66 -8.05 -5.51
N LYS A 107 -7.58 -8.38 -4.79
CA LYS A 107 -6.78 -9.57 -5.02
C LYS A 107 -7.59 -10.85 -4.89
N SER A 108 -8.42 -10.95 -3.86
CA SER A 108 -9.32 -12.08 -3.63
C SER A 108 -10.38 -12.21 -4.72
N ILE A 109 -10.93 -11.10 -5.20
CA ILE A 109 -11.90 -11.07 -6.29
C ILE A 109 -11.24 -11.49 -7.61
N ALA A 110 -10.06 -10.94 -7.93
CA ALA A 110 -9.31 -11.29 -9.14
C ALA A 110 -8.94 -12.78 -9.17
N LYS A 111 -8.53 -13.34 -8.03
CA LYS A 111 -8.28 -14.78 -7.90
C LYS A 111 -9.54 -15.62 -8.15
N LYS A 112 -10.68 -15.21 -7.59
CA LYS A 112 -11.95 -15.94 -7.72
C LYS A 112 -12.61 -15.82 -9.09
N ARG A 113 -12.56 -14.65 -9.72
CA ARG A 113 -13.31 -14.36 -10.96
C ARG A 113 -12.47 -14.47 -12.23
N ALA A 114 -11.20 -14.12 -12.16
CA ALA A 114 -10.32 -14.11 -13.34
C ALA A 114 -9.32 -15.27 -13.33
N ASN A 115 -9.30 -16.10 -12.28
CA ASN A 115 -8.25 -17.09 -12.02
C ASN A 115 -6.82 -16.50 -12.12
N LEU A 116 -6.73 -15.17 -11.95
CA LEU A 116 -5.48 -14.43 -11.98
C LEU A 116 -4.89 -14.57 -10.60
N ASP A 117 -3.88 -15.42 -10.48
CA ASP A 117 -3.14 -15.52 -9.24
C ASP A 117 -2.23 -14.31 -9.07
N LEU A 118 -2.81 -13.25 -8.49
CA LEU A 118 -2.07 -12.08 -8.04
C LEU A 118 -1.21 -12.39 -6.80
N THR A 119 -1.27 -13.63 -6.28
CA THR A 119 -0.24 -14.17 -5.39
C THR A 119 0.98 -14.51 -6.24
N LEU A 120 1.90 -13.56 -6.38
CA LEU A 120 3.09 -13.74 -7.21
C LEU A 120 4.03 -14.81 -6.60
N PRO A 121 4.68 -15.64 -7.42
CA PRO A 121 5.53 -16.74 -6.97
C PRO A 121 6.66 -16.20 -6.09
N GLY A 122 6.79 -16.72 -4.87
CA GLY A 122 7.83 -16.30 -3.91
C GLY A 122 7.41 -16.38 -2.44
N LEU A 123 6.10 -16.35 -2.15
CA LEU A 123 5.56 -16.62 -0.81
C LEU A 123 5.71 -18.11 -0.40
N ASP A 124 5.84 -19.02 -1.38
CA ASP A 124 6.01 -20.47 -1.18
C ASP A 124 7.47 -20.96 -1.12
N SER A 125 8.44 -20.05 -1.00
CA SER A 125 9.82 -20.47 -0.72
C SER A 125 9.89 -21.02 0.71
N LYS A 126 9.63 -22.33 0.84
CA LYS A 126 9.90 -23.11 2.06
C LYS A 126 11.29 -22.70 2.58
N PRO A 127 11.44 -22.43 3.89
CA PRO A 127 12.75 -22.12 4.44
C PRO A 127 13.74 -23.21 4.04
N PRO A 128 14.99 -22.88 3.66
CA PRO A 128 16.01 -23.89 3.43
C PRO A 128 16.12 -24.75 4.68
N LYS A 129 16.18 -26.08 4.50
CA LYS A 129 16.39 -27.01 5.61
C LYS A 129 17.67 -26.59 6.35
N PRO A 130 17.68 -26.59 7.69
CA PRO A 130 18.92 -26.43 8.44
C PRO A 130 19.91 -27.52 8.02
N PRO A 131 21.22 -27.24 8.00
CA PRO A 131 22.22 -28.25 7.68
C PRO A 131 22.08 -29.42 8.65
N GLU A 132 21.95 -30.62 8.09
CA GLU A 132 21.97 -31.86 8.86
C GLU A 132 23.40 -32.04 9.38
N GLY A 133 23.59 -31.75 10.67
CA GLY A 133 24.82 -32.01 11.41
C GLY A 133 24.63 -33.17 12.36
#